data_AF-A0A8T5KY50-F1
#
_entry.id   AF-A0A8T5KY50-F1
#
_cell.length_a   1.000
_cell.length_b   1.000
_cell.length_c   1.000
_cell.angle_alpha   90.00
_cell.angle_beta   90.00
_cell.angle_gamma   90.00
#
_symmetry.space_group_name_H-M   'P 1'
#
loop_
_entity.id
_entity.type
_entity.pdbx_description
1 polymer ?
#
loop_
_entity_poly.entity_id
_entity_poly.type
_entity_poly.pdbx_seq_one_letter_code
_entity_poly.pdbx_strand_id
1 'polypeptide(L)'
;MEKKKLTPRKVVDSEGKVTYSESAQAWNVIKLKKELFDEFPELKEKRSQFSYSLKFFRNDEELEKAYQKFKKAKDKAMPMILVLYKDVE
;
A
#
# COMPACT_ATOMS: atom_id res chain seq x y z
N MET A 1 -6.23 -3.64 21.34
CA MET A 1 -6.89 -4.59 20.42
C MET A 1 -5.84 -5.17 19.49
N GLU A 2 -5.76 -6.49 19.37
CA GLU A 2 -4.81 -7.13 18.45
C GLU A 2 -5.21 -6.88 16.99
N LYS A 3 -4.32 -6.22 16.22
CA LYS A 3 -4.47 -6.07 14.77
C LYS A 3 -3.93 -7.33 14.08
N LYS A 4 -4.76 -8.05 13.33
CA LYS A 4 -4.35 -9.20 12.52
C LYS A 4 -3.72 -8.70 11.22
N LYS A 5 -2.53 -9.20 10.88
CA LYS A 5 -1.82 -8.83 9.64
C LYS A 5 -2.55 -9.45 8.44
N LEU A 6 -2.67 -8.69 7.37
CA LEU A 6 -2.97 -9.23 6.06
C LEU A 6 -1.65 -9.69 5.45
N THR A 7 -1.58 -10.95 5.04
CA THR A 7 -0.39 -11.53 4.40
C THR A 7 -0.81 -12.11 3.07
N PRO A 8 -0.22 -11.68 1.94
CA PRO A 8 -0.60 -12.24 0.66
C PRO A 8 -0.12 -13.69 0.60
N ARG A 9 -0.78 -14.51 -0.21
CA ARG A 9 -0.39 -15.92 -0.37
C ARG A 9 0.89 -16.03 -1.19
N LYS A 10 1.15 -15.06 -2.06
CA LYS A 10 2.35 -14.94 -2.90
C LYS A 10 2.86 -13.50 -2.92
N VAL A 11 4.06 -13.29 -3.46
CA VAL A 11 4.56 -11.94 -3.75
C VAL A 11 3.64 -11.31 -4.80
N VAL A 12 3.12 -10.12 -4.50
CA VAL A 12 2.28 -9.35 -5.42
C VAL A 12 3.16 -8.33 -6.13
N ASP A 13 3.37 -8.53 -7.42
CA ASP A 13 4.03 -7.56 -8.30
C ASP A 13 2.97 -6.94 -9.23
N SER A 14 2.93 -5.61 -9.31
CA SER A 14 1.89 -4.89 -10.05
C SER A 14 2.34 -3.49 -10.44
N GLU A 15 2.36 -3.21 -11.75
CA GLU A 15 2.71 -1.90 -12.31
C GLU A 15 1.48 -1.17 -12.87
N GLY A 16 1.32 0.13 -12.64
CA GLY A 16 0.17 0.87 -13.17
C GLY A 16 0.42 2.35 -13.33
N LYS A 17 -0.41 3.00 -14.17
CA LYS A 17 -0.36 4.45 -14.36
C LYS A 17 -1.05 5.14 -13.19
N VAL A 18 -0.37 6.12 -12.59
CA VAL A 18 -0.96 7.01 -11.59
C VAL A 18 -1.59 8.20 -12.32
N THR A 19 -2.91 8.28 -12.32
CA THR A 19 -3.65 9.41 -12.91
C THR A 19 -4.35 10.20 -11.80
N TYR A 20 -4.12 11.52 -11.77
CA TYR A 20 -4.90 12.44 -10.94
C TYR A 20 -6.19 12.83 -11.67
N SER A 21 -7.33 12.75 -10.99
CA SER A 21 -8.64 13.12 -11.53
C SER A 21 -9.42 13.88 -10.47
N GLU A 22 -9.64 15.19 -10.69
CA GLU A 22 -10.40 16.05 -9.78
C GLU A 22 -11.90 15.75 -9.79
N SER A 23 -12.41 15.24 -10.92
CA SER A 23 -13.82 14.89 -11.12
C SER A 23 -14.23 13.63 -10.37
N ALA A 24 -13.29 12.75 -10.04
CA ALA A 24 -13.52 11.66 -9.12
C ALA A 24 -13.54 12.26 -7.71
N GLN A 25 -14.74 12.56 -7.19
CA GLN A 25 -15.01 13.26 -5.91
C GLN A 25 -14.43 12.60 -4.64
N ALA A 26 -13.47 11.69 -4.74
CA ALA A 26 -12.82 11.07 -3.62
C ALA A 26 -11.30 11.24 -3.71
N TRP A 27 -10.82 12.35 -3.14
CA TRP A 27 -9.41 12.63 -2.85
C TRP A 27 -8.71 11.53 -2.03
N ASN A 28 -9.49 10.55 -1.52
CA ASN A 28 -9.05 9.52 -0.58
C ASN A 28 -9.18 8.09 -1.12
N VAL A 29 -9.51 7.90 -2.41
CA VAL A 29 -9.71 6.54 -2.97
C VAL A 29 -8.48 6.11 -3.76
N ILE A 30 -7.68 5.21 -3.18
CA ILE A 30 -6.70 4.43 -3.94
C ILE A 30 -7.43 3.31 -4.65
N LYS A 31 -7.34 3.29 -5.99
CA LYS A 31 -7.75 2.15 -6.80
C LYS A 31 -6.65 1.11 -6.77
N LEU A 32 -6.88 0.02 -6.06
CA LEU A 32 -5.99 -1.15 -6.08
C LEU A 32 -6.35 -2.03 -7.28
N LYS A 33 -5.35 -2.64 -7.91
CA LYS A 33 -5.62 -3.62 -8.95
C LYS A 33 -6.21 -4.91 -8.38
N LYS A 34 -6.80 -5.73 -9.26
CA LYS A 34 -7.46 -6.99 -8.89
C LYS A 34 -6.51 -7.98 -8.20
N GLU A 35 -5.24 -8.02 -8.61
CA GLU A 35 -4.22 -8.92 -8.07
C GLU A 35 -4.05 -8.74 -6.55
N LEU A 36 -4.13 -7.50 -6.06
CA LEU A 36 -4.10 -7.20 -4.63
C LEU A 36 -5.33 -7.79 -3.91
N PHE A 37 -6.53 -7.68 -4.49
CA PHE A 37 -7.74 -8.25 -3.87
C PHE A 37 -7.76 -9.78 -3.90
N ASP A 38 -7.13 -10.41 -4.89
CA ASP A 38 -7.05 -11.86 -4.99
C ASP A 38 -6.10 -12.45 -3.94
N GLU A 39 -5.03 -11.72 -3.62
CA GLU A 39 -4.04 -12.12 -2.62
C GLU A 39 -4.45 -11.76 -1.18
N PHE A 40 -5.25 -10.71 -1.01
CA PHE A 40 -5.83 -10.30 0.27
C PHE A 40 -7.36 -10.47 0.25
N PRO A 41 -7.87 -11.71 0.36
CA PRO A 41 -9.32 -11.97 0.30
C PRO A 41 -10.12 -11.22 1.36
N GLU A 42 -9.50 -10.87 2.49
CA GLU A 42 -10.11 -10.05 3.55
C GLU A 42 -10.56 -8.68 3.03
N LEU A 43 -9.87 -8.10 2.04
CA LEU A 43 -10.26 -6.83 1.43
C LEU A 43 -11.59 -6.90 0.65
N LYS A 44 -12.11 -8.10 0.39
CA LYS A 44 -13.41 -8.32 -0.26
C LYS A 44 -14.57 -8.32 0.75
N GLU A 45 -14.30 -8.22 2.05
CA GLU A 45 -15.32 -8.20 3.09
C GLU A 45 -16.12 -6.88 3.06
N LYS A 46 -17.39 -6.97 2.63
CA LYS A 46 -18.29 -5.82 2.38
C LYS A 46 -18.54 -4.89 3.57
N ARG A 47 -18.26 -5.32 4.81
CA ARG A 47 -18.57 -4.57 6.05
C ARG A 47 -17.32 -4.23 6.85
N SER A 48 -16.13 -4.56 6.35
CA SER A 48 -14.88 -4.34 7.07
C SER A 48 -14.30 -2.98 6.68
N GLN A 49 -13.88 -2.21 7.69
CA GLN A 49 -13.19 -0.94 7.47
C GLN A 49 -11.69 -1.17 7.42
N PHE A 50 -11.07 -0.83 6.30
CA PHE A 50 -9.63 -0.91 6.11
C PHE A 50 -9.04 0.50 6.03
N SER A 51 -7.89 0.70 6.65
CA SER A 51 -7.14 1.96 6.60
C SER A 51 -5.74 1.70 6.07
N TYR A 52 -5.21 2.66 5.32
CA TYR A 52 -3.83 2.65 4.82
C TYR A 52 -3.11 3.94 5.24
N SER A 53 -1.78 3.90 5.29
CA SER A 53 -0.94 5.09 5.46
C SER A 53 0.10 5.10 4.35
N LEU A 54 0.14 6.19 3.59
CA LEU A 54 1.17 6.44 2.58
C LEU A 54 2.06 7.57 3.10
N LYS A 55 3.37 7.35 3.14
CA LYS A 55 4.36 8.36 3.55
C LYS A 55 5.39 8.50 2.45
N PHE A 56 5.68 9.74 2.08
CA PHE A 56 6.75 10.07 1.16
C PHE A 56 8.04 10.34 1.95
N PHE A 57 9.14 9.73 1.53
CA PHE A 57 10.47 9.93 2.10
C PHE A 57 11.34 10.59 1.05
N ARG A 58 12.15 11.58 1.43
CA ARG A 58 12.93 12.38 0.47
C ARG A 58 14.22 11.72 0.02
N ASN A 59 14.71 10.77 0.82
CA ASN A 59 15.96 10.06 0.58
C ASN A 59 15.88 8.63 1.13
N ASP A 60 16.80 7.79 0.68
CA ASP A 60 16.86 6.38 1.04
C ASP A 60 17.17 6.18 2.53
N GLU A 61 17.92 7.09 3.16
CA GLU A 61 18.22 6.99 4.59
C GLU A 61 16.97 7.14 5.47
N GLU A 62 16.07 8.05 5.13
CA GLU A 62 14.79 8.25 5.81
C GLU A 62 13.90 7.02 5.66
N LEU A 63 13.84 6.46 4.44
CA LEU A 63 13.11 5.23 4.17
C LEU A 63 13.68 4.06 4.97
N GLU A 64 14.99 3.86 4.98
CA GLU A 64 15.66 2.79 5.72
C GLU A 64 15.43 2.95 7.23
N LYS A 65 15.55 4.17 7.77
CA LYS A 65 15.23 4.45 9.18
C LYS A 65 13.77 4.13 9.50
N ALA A 66 12.84 4.46 8.60
CA ALA A 66 11.43 4.11 8.76
C ALA A 66 11.22 2.59 8.69
N TYR A 67 11.85 1.91 7.75
CA TYR A 67 11.78 0.46 7.61
C TYR A 67 12.36 -0.28 8.82
N GLN A 68 13.52 0.15 9.34
CA GLN A 68 14.09 -0.40 10.57
C GLN A 68 13.17 -0.16 11.78
N LYS A 69 12.50 1.00 11.84
CA LYS A 69 11.44 1.24 12.83
C LYS A 69 10.27 0.29 12.64
N PHE A 70 9.79 0.05 11.41
CA PHE A 70 8.73 -0.93 11.14
C PHE A 70 9.13 -2.36 11.48
N LYS A 71 10.40 -2.73 11.27
CA LYS A 71 10.94 -4.05 11.61
C LYS A 71 11.07 -4.25 13.11
N LYS A 72 11.46 -3.20 13.85
CA LYS A 72 11.64 -3.21 15.31
C LYS A 72 10.34 -3.02 16.08
N ALA A 73 9.51 -2.10 15.61
CA ALA A 73 8.15 -1.99 16.09
C ALA A 73 7.49 -3.32 15.78
N LYS A 74 6.83 -3.92 16.77
CA LYS A 74 5.84 -4.97 16.49
C LYS A 74 4.61 -4.38 15.77
N ASP A 75 4.77 -3.26 15.04
CA ASP A 75 3.73 -2.64 14.26
C ASP A 75 3.32 -3.62 13.18
N LYS A 76 2.06 -4.02 13.28
CA LYS A 76 1.51 -5.19 12.59
C LYS A 76 1.01 -4.80 11.19
N ALA A 77 1.80 -4.04 10.44
CA ALA A 77 1.46 -3.58 9.09
C ALA A 77 2.30 -4.32 8.04
N MET A 78 1.69 -4.62 6.89
CA MET A 78 2.39 -5.16 5.71
C MET A 78 3.16 -4.01 5.04
N PRO A 79 4.49 -4.09 4.86
CA PRO A 79 5.21 -3.11 4.07
C PRO A 79 4.84 -3.24 2.59
N MET A 80 4.56 -2.12 1.94
CA MET A 80 4.41 -2.02 0.48
C MET A 80 5.48 -1.08 -0.03
N ILE A 81 6.10 -1.44 -1.16
CA ILE A 81 7.04 -0.58 -1.87
C ILE A 81 6.31 -0.03 -3.09
N LEU A 82 6.25 1.29 -3.21
CA LEU A 82 5.75 1.97 -4.41
C LEU A 82 6.94 2.64 -5.10
N VAL A 83 7.20 2.24 -6.33
CA VAL A 83 8.23 2.85 -7.17
C VAL A 83 7.51 3.68 -8.23
N LEU A 84 7.87 4.96 -8.33
CA LEU A 84 7.36 5.87 -9.35
C LEU A 84 8.48 6.20 -10.32
N TYR A 85 8.24 5.99 -11.61
CA TYR A 85 9.15 6.39 -12.67
C TYR A 85 8.37 7.16 -13.73
N LYS A 86 9.08 8.02 -14.47
CA LYS A 86 8.54 8.72 -15.64
C LYS A 86 8.94 7.91 -16.87
N ASP A 87 7.95 7.48 -17.64
CA ASP A 87 8.20 6.86 -18.95
C ASP A 87 8.94 7.88 -19.84
N VAL A 88 10.05 7.44 -20.42
CA VAL A 88 10.75 8.19 -21.47
C VAL A 88 10.16 7.67 -22.79
N GLU A 89 9.51 8.56 -23.55
CA GLU A 89 9.04 8.26 -24.91
C GLU A 89 10.20 7.91 -25.85
#